data_AF-A0A7G2CWG7-F1
#
_entry.id   AF-A0A7G2CWG7-F1
#
_cell.length_a   1.000
_cell.length_b   1.000
_cell.length_c   1.000
_cell.angle_alpha   90.00
_cell.angle_beta   90.00
_cell.angle_gamma   90.00
#
_symmetry.space_group_name_H-M   'P 1'
#
loop_
_entity.id
_entity.type
_entity.pdbx_description
1 polymer ?
#
loop_
_entity_poly.entity_id
_entity_poly.type
_entity_poly.pdbx_seq_one_letter_code
_entity_poly.pdbx_strand_id
1 'polypeptide(L)'
;MSEEMKIGGSQIEALVGELRGARDEIARLLGDLQASLDRLAGEWSGEAHRAYAHAQGRWNVLMQEMQDELDRVQRRTGDSNDVFANAQRSTKSLWSEA
;
A
#
# COMPACT_ATOMS: atom_id res chain seq x y z
N MET A 1 12.00 -11.87 -27.94
CA MET A 1 10.79 -12.31 -27.21
C MET A 1 11.06 -12.90 -25.82
N SER A 2 11.98 -13.86 -25.62
CA SER A 2 12.24 -14.42 -24.27
C SER A 2 12.88 -13.43 -23.28
N GLU A 3 13.78 -12.57 -23.78
CA GLU A 3 14.48 -11.55 -22.99
C GLU A 3 13.53 -10.43 -22.50
N GLU A 4 12.70 -9.88 -23.39
CA GLU A 4 11.73 -8.83 -23.07
C GLU A 4 10.69 -9.28 -22.05
N MET A 5 10.24 -10.54 -22.11
CA MET A 5 9.32 -11.10 -21.11
C MET A 5 9.96 -11.21 -19.72
N LYS A 6 11.21 -11.70 -19.64
CA LYS A 6 11.97 -11.75 -18.37
C LYS A 6 12.16 -10.36 -17.77
N ILE A 7 12.54 -9.40 -18.62
CA ILE A 7 12.73 -8.01 -18.25
C ILE A 7 11.40 -7.44 -17.72
N GLY A 8 10.28 -7.70 -18.39
CA GLY A 8 8.94 -7.31 -17.95
C GLY A 8 8.56 -7.85 -16.57
N GLY A 9 8.77 -9.14 -16.31
CA GLY A 9 8.48 -9.75 -15.00
C GLY A 9 9.31 -9.15 -13.86
N SER A 10 10.60 -8.95 -14.08
CA SER A 10 11.50 -8.36 -13.05
C SER A 10 11.14 -6.91 -12.69
N GLN A 11 10.66 -6.11 -13.65
CA GLN A 11 10.21 -4.75 -13.40
C GLN A 11 8.90 -4.70 -12.61
N ILE A 12 8.00 -5.65 -12.85
CA ILE A 12 6.74 -5.76 -12.10
C ILE A 12 7.05 -6.13 -10.64
N GLU A 13 7.91 -7.12 -10.40
CA GLU A 13 8.33 -7.49 -9.03
C GLU A 13 8.98 -6.32 -8.29
N ALA A 14 9.85 -5.56 -8.95
CA ALA A 14 10.45 -4.36 -8.38
C ALA A 14 9.40 -3.31 -8.00
N LEU A 15 8.47 -3.00 -8.91
CA LEU A 15 7.38 -2.06 -8.66
C LEU A 15 6.46 -2.53 -7.51
N VAL A 16 6.18 -3.83 -7.42
CA VAL A 16 5.42 -4.41 -6.28
C VAL A 16 6.17 -4.17 -4.97
N GLY A 17 7.48 -4.37 -4.95
CA GLY A 17 8.33 -4.12 -3.79
C GLY A 17 8.32 -2.64 -3.38
N GLU A 18 8.48 -1.73 -4.33
CA GLU A 18 8.41 -0.29 -4.10
C GLU A 18 7.05 0.15 -3.56
N LEU A 19 5.96 -0.36 -4.11
CA LEU A 19 4.60 -0.07 -3.64
C LEU A 19 4.37 -0.54 -2.20
N ARG A 20 4.90 -1.72 -1.83
CA ARG A 20 4.87 -2.20 -0.44
C ARG A 20 5.68 -1.30 0.49
N GLY A 21 6.89 -0.91 0.08
CA GLY A 21 7.72 0.02 0.87
C GLY A 21 7.07 1.38 1.06
N ALA A 22 6.48 1.96 0.01
CA ALA A 22 5.77 3.23 0.09
C ALA A 22 4.54 3.14 1.01
N ARG A 23 3.79 2.03 0.96
CA ARG A 23 2.67 1.77 1.88
C ARG A 23 3.14 1.76 3.34
N ASP A 24 4.18 1.00 3.65
CA ASP A 24 4.65 0.84 5.03
C ASP A 24 5.16 2.18 5.59
N GLU A 25 5.83 2.98 4.77
CA GLU A 25 6.25 4.34 5.14
C GLU A 25 5.06 5.27 5.39
N ILE A 26 4.03 5.22 4.53
CA ILE A 26 2.78 5.97 4.72
C ILE A 26 2.13 5.58 6.05
N ALA A 27 2.00 4.28 6.35
CA ALA A 27 1.43 3.80 7.60
C ALA A 27 2.21 4.29 8.82
N ARG A 28 3.55 4.30 8.73
CA ARG A 28 4.44 4.82 9.78
C ARG A 28 4.24 6.31 10.03
N LEU A 29 4.26 7.14 8.97
CA LEU A 29 4.07 8.59 9.06
C LEU A 29 2.72 8.96 9.67
N LEU A 30 1.68 8.20 9.35
CA LEU A 30 0.34 8.41 9.88
C LEU A 30 0.24 8.01 11.36
N GLY A 31 0.93 6.95 11.78
CA GLY A 31 1.09 6.60 13.20
C GLY A 31 1.82 7.68 14.00
N ASP A 32 2.89 8.24 13.44
CA ASP A 32 3.65 9.34 14.06
C ASP A 32 2.81 10.60 14.23
N LEU A 33 1.98 10.92 13.22
CA LEU A 33 1.07 12.07 13.29
C LEU A 33 0.01 11.85 14.37
N GLN A 34 -0.58 10.65 14.44
CA GLN A 34 -1.55 10.31 15.48
C GLN A 34 -0.95 10.47 16.89
N ALA A 35 0.25 9.94 17.11
CA ALA A 35 0.94 10.05 18.39
C ALA A 35 1.27 11.52 18.76
N SER A 36 1.60 12.34 17.77
CA SER A 36 1.85 13.77 17.96
C SER A 36 0.58 14.52 18.33
N LEU A 37 -0.53 14.22 17.65
CA LEU A 37 -1.85 14.77 17.93
C LEU A 37 -2.33 14.41 19.34
N ASP A 38 -2.18 13.15 19.75
CA ASP A 38 -2.57 12.69 21.09
C ASP A 38 -1.78 13.39 22.21
N ARG A 39 -0.51 13.74 21.95
CA ARG A 39 0.29 14.53 22.89
C ARG A 39 -0.23 15.95 23.02
N LEU A 40 -0.55 16.61 21.89
CA LEU A 40 -1.12 17.97 21.88
C LEU A 40 -2.52 18.04 22.50
N ALA A 41 -3.32 16.98 22.36
CA ALA A 41 -4.66 16.90 22.93
C ALA A 41 -4.67 17.00 24.47
N GLY A 42 -3.61 16.50 25.12
CA GLY A 42 -3.42 16.62 26.57
C GLY A 42 -3.24 18.06 27.06
N GLU A 43 -2.88 18.98 26.17
CA GLU A 43 -2.65 20.40 26.49
C GLU A 43 -3.87 21.28 26.22
N TRP A 44 -4.89 20.78 25.51
CA TRP A 44 -6.05 21.56 25.08
C TRP A 44 -7.23 21.41 26.05
N SER A 45 -7.75 22.54 26.56
CA SER A 45 -8.91 22.57 27.45
C SER A 45 -10.14 23.22 26.81
N GLY A 46 -11.33 22.83 27.28
CA GLY A 46 -12.60 23.45 26.88
C GLY A 46 -13.00 23.18 25.43
N GLU A 47 -13.23 24.24 24.66
CA GLU A 47 -13.75 24.18 23.29
C GLU A 47 -12.75 23.57 22.29
N ALA A 48 -11.45 23.80 22.51
CA ALA A 48 -10.38 23.21 21.71
C ALA A 48 -10.35 21.68 21.81
N HIS A 49 -10.67 21.14 22.99
CA HIS A 49 -10.75 19.69 23.21
C HIS A 49 -11.90 19.04 22.40
N ARG A 50 -13.05 19.72 22.31
CA ARG A 50 -14.19 19.24 21.51
C ARG A 50 -13.90 19.29 20.01
N ALA A 51 -13.32 20.38 19.54
CA ALA A 51 -12.92 20.53 18.14
C ALA A 51 -11.88 19.46 17.74
N TYR A 52 -10.94 19.18 18.63
CA TYR A 52 -9.96 18.09 18.47
C TYR A 52 -10.62 16.73 18.40
N ALA A 53 -11.48 16.38 19.36
CA ALA A 53 -12.15 15.07 19.37
C ALA A 53 -12.92 14.81 18.06
N HIS A 54 -13.58 15.84 17.52
CA HIS A 54 -14.25 15.75 16.22
C HIS A 54 -13.26 15.60 15.06
N ALA A 55 -12.16 16.38 15.04
CA ALA A 55 -11.11 16.27 14.04
C ALA A 55 -10.41 14.89 14.09
N GLN A 56 -10.14 14.37 15.28
CA GLN A 56 -9.56 13.05 15.52
C GLN A 56 -10.48 11.93 15.03
N GLY A 57 -11.79 12.02 15.30
CA GLY A 57 -12.75 11.05 14.76
C GLY A 57 -12.74 11.00 13.24
N ARG A 58 -12.75 12.16 12.58
CA ARG A 58 -12.65 12.24 11.11
C ARG A 58 -11.31 11.73 10.58
N TRP A 59 -10.23 12.07 11.27
CA TRP A 59 -8.88 11.60 10.96
C TRP A 59 -8.81 10.06 11.00
N ASN A 60 -9.32 9.44 12.06
CA ASN A 60 -9.32 7.99 12.21
C ASN A 60 -10.10 7.29 11.08
N VAL A 61 -11.23 7.86 10.66
CA VAL A 61 -12.01 7.32 9.53
C VAL A 61 -11.21 7.41 8.22
N LEU A 62 -10.67 8.59 7.89
CA LEU A 62 -9.87 8.79 6.68
C LEU A 62 -8.62 7.90 6.66
N MET A 63 -8.02 7.70 7.84
CA MET A 63 -6.87 6.82 8.02
C MET A 63 -7.22 5.36 7.70
N GLN A 64 -8.36 4.89 8.20
CA GLN A 64 -8.82 3.54 7.94
C GLN A 64 -9.17 3.33 6.46
N GLU A 65 -9.85 4.30 5.84
CA GLU A 65 -10.14 4.28 4.39
C GLU A 65 -8.85 4.23 3.55
N MET A 66 -7.82 4.97 3.94
CA MET A 66 -6.53 4.96 3.27
C MET A 66 -5.82 3.61 3.41
N GLN A 67 -5.81 3.02 4.61
CA GLN A 67 -5.25 1.67 4.82
C GLN A 67 -5.99 0.62 3.98
N ASP A 68 -7.32 0.69 3.95
CA ASP A 68 -8.14 -0.22 3.14
C ASP A 68 -7.84 -0.09 1.65
N GLU A 69 -7.61 1.12 1.15
CA GLU A 69 -7.26 1.34 -0.25
C GLU A 69 -5.84 0.84 -0.57
N LEU A 70 -4.87 1.09 0.31
CA LEU A 70 -3.51 0.57 0.16
C LEU A 70 -3.49 -0.97 0.14
N ASP A 71 -4.27 -1.61 1.01
CA ASP A 71 -4.42 -3.06 1.02
C ASP A 71 -5.11 -3.58 -0.24
N ARG A 72 -6.07 -2.83 -0.78
CA ARG A 72 -6.75 -3.14 -2.04
C ARG A 72 -5.78 -3.06 -3.22
N VAL A 73 -4.96 -2.01 -3.27
CA VAL A 73 -3.91 -1.84 -4.29
C VAL A 73 -2.90 -2.98 -4.18
N GLN A 74 -2.44 -3.31 -2.97
CA GLN A 74 -1.51 -4.43 -2.75
C GLN A 74 -2.06 -5.75 -3.27
N ARG A 75 -3.34 -6.07 -2.99
CA ARG A 75 -3.99 -7.28 -3.48
C ARG A 75 -4.04 -7.31 -5.00
N ARG A 76 -4.52 -6.24 -5.65
CA ARG A 76 -4.58 -6.16 -7.13
C ARG A 76 -3.21 -6.27 -7.78
N THR A 77 -2.19 -5.67 -7.17
CA THR A 77 -0.81 -5.76 -7.66
C THR A 77 -0.23 -7.16 -7.49
N GLY A 78 -0.55 -7.85 -6.39
CA GLY A 78 -0.22 -9.27 -6.20
C GLY A 78 -0.90 -10.17 -7.25
N ASP A 79 -2.21 -10.01 -7.44
CA ASP A 79 -2.98 -10.77 -8.44
C ASP A 79 -2.42 -10.56 -9.86
N SER A 80 -2.06 -9.31 -10.19
CA SER A 80 -1.46 -8.97 -11.49
C SER A 80 -0.09 -9.64 -11.69
N ASN A 81 0.73 -9.70 -10.62
CA ASN A 81 2.00 -10.39 -10.66
C ASN A 81 1.83 -11.91 -10.87
N ASP A 82 0.86 -12.52 -10.20
CA ASP A 82 0.57 -13.95 -10.33
C ASP A 82 0.07 -14.30 -11.75
N VAL A 83 -0.79 -13.47 -12.33
CA VAL A 83 -1.23 -13.61 -13.73
C VAL A 83 -0.04 -13.53 -14.69
N PHE A 84 0.86 -12.55 -14.52
CA PHE A 84 2.07 -12.42 -15.34
C PHE A 84 3.00 -13.62 -15.20
N ALA A 85 3.27 -14.06 -13.96
CA ALA A 85 4.12 -15.21 -13.68
C ALA A 85 3.55 -16.51 -14.27
N ASN A 86 2.23 -16.69 -14.20
CA ASN A 86 1.52 -17.81 -14.83
C ASN A 86 1.62 -17.74 -16.36
N ALA A 87 1.38 -16.58 -16.97
CA ALA A 87 1.51 -16.40 -18.42
C ALA A 87 2.93 -16.68 -18.93
N GLN A 88 3.94 -16.24 -18.18
CA GLN A 88 5.34 -16.53 -18.48
C GLN A 88 5.64 -18.04 -18.40
N ARG A 89 5.14 -18.73 -17.35
CA ARG A 89 5.31 -20.19 -17.21
C ARG A 89 4.63 -20.97 -18.34
N SER A 90 3.38 -20.63 -18.68
CA SER A 90 2.65 -21.29 -19.77
C SER A 90 3.32 -21.07 -21.12
N THR A 91 3.77 -19.85 -21.40
CA THR A 91 4.52 -19.54 -22.62
C THR A 91 5.81 -20.35 -22.68
N LYS A 92 6.59 -20.39 -21.58
CA LYS A 92 7.82 -21.19 -21.51
C LYS A 92 7.57 -22.69 -21.77
N SER A 93 6.47 -23.24 -21.25
CA SER A 93 6.08 -24.65 -21.49
C SER A 93 5.81 -24.90 -22.98
N LEU A 94 5.05 -24.01 -23.64
CA LEU A 94 4.70 -24.11 -25.06
C LEU A 94 5.93 -24.11 -25.97
N TRP A 95 6.97 -23.34 -25.63
CA TRP A 95 8.22 -23.28 -26.42
C TRP A 95 9.26 -24.31 -26.00
N SER A 96 9.06 -25.08 -24.92
CA SER A 96 9.93 -26.20 -24.56
C SER A 96 9.48 -27.53 -25.16
N GLU A 97 8.24 -27.60 -25.65
CA GLU A 97 7.66 -28.78 -26.32
C GLU A 97 7.66 -28.67 -27.85
N ALA A 98 8.18 -27.56 -28.42
CA ALA A 98 8.32 -27.31 -29.86
C ALA A 98 9.81 -27.25 -30.25
#